data_AF-C3ZLQ6-F1
#
_entry.id   AF-C3ZLQ6-F1
#
_cell.length_a   1.000
_cell.length_b   1.000
_cell.length_c   1.000
_cell.angle_alpha   90.00
_cell.angle_beta   90.00
_cell.angle_gamma   90.00
#
_symmetry.space_group_name_H-M   'P 1'
#
loop_
_entity.id
_entity.type
_entity.pdbx_description
1 polymer ?
#
loop_
_entity_poly.entity_id
_entity_poly.type
_entity_poly.pdbx_seq_one_letter_code
_entity_poly.pdbx_strand_id
1 'polypeptide(L)'
;MFGVEFCYALEMALVTPILLHLGVPEEYYTFIWFISPVLGFLVQPILGSWSDRCTARWGRRRPFILALSVGILVGLALMMNGEDIANATFSNSRAATYGAIVLTIVGNVMLDFCADSSDSPSRAYLLDSCGQDDQDRGLSLHALMGGE
;
A
#
# COMPACT_ATOMS: atom_id res chain seq x y z
N MET A 1 -5.38 -10.59 -4.73
CA MET A 1 -5.82 -10.39 -3.34
C MET A 1 -4.83 -11.00 -2.37
N PHE A 2 -4.49 -12.31 -2.48
CA PHE A 2 -3.37 -12.90 -1.72
C PHE A 2 -2.08 -12.06 -1.70
N GLY A 3 -1.69 -11.46 -2.83
CA GLY A 3 -0.50 -10.61 -2.86
C GLY A 3 -0.62 -9.31 -2.05
N VAL A 4 -1.80 -8.69 -1.99
CA VAL A 4 -2.04 -7.45 -1.23
C VAL A 4 -2.10 -7.78 0.27
N GLU A 5 -2.87 -8.80 0.64
CA GLU A 5 -2.94 -9.31 2.02
C GLU A 5 -1.57 -9.74 2.55
N PHE A 6 -0.78 -10.41 1.71
CA PHE A 6 0.59 -10.76 2.06
C PHE A 6 1.47 -9.52 2.28
N CYS A 7 1.32 -8.49 1.45
CA CYS A 7 2.07 -7.24 1.64
C CYS A 7 1.64 -6.52 2.94
N TYR A 8 0.34 -6.47 3.25
CA TYR A 8 -0.15 -5.93 4.52
C TYR A 8 0.36 -6.70 5.72
N ALA A 9 0.33 -8.04 5.68
CA ALA A 9 0.87 -8.88 6.73
C ALA A 9 2.38 -8.64 6.92
N LEU A 10 3.11 -8.47 5.82
CA LEU A 10 4.54 -8.18 5.82
C LEU A 10 4.84 -6.79 6.39
N GLU A 11 4.05 -5.77 6.02
CA GLU A 11 4.12 -4.43 6.57
C GLU A 11 3.90 -4.42 8.08
N MET A 12 2.78 -4.99 8.55
CA MET A 12 2.46 -5.10 9.97
C MET A 12 3.54 -5.83 10.77
N ALA A 13 4.20 -6.82 10.16
CA ALA A 13 5.30 -7.57 10.78
C ALA A 13 6.65 -6.82 10.78
N LEU A 14 6.94 -6.01 9.75
CA LEU A 14 8.26 -5.40 9.54
C LEU A 14 8.36 -3.92 9.92
N VAL A 15 7.28 -3.16 9.89
CA VAL A 15 7.29 -1.71 10.16
C VAL A 15 7.83 -1.41 11.55
N THR A 16 7.27 -2.06 12.57
CA THR A 16 7.67 -1.88 13.97
C THR A 16 9.16 -2.21 14.20
N PRO A 17 9.68 -3.38 13.81
CA PRO A 17 11.10 -3.68 14.01
C PRO A 17 12.04 -2.78 13.18
N ILE A 18 11.65 -2.35 11.96
CA ILE A 18 12.44 -1.41 11.17
C ILE A 18 12.52 -0.05 11.86
N LEU A 19 11.41 0.48 12.37
CA LEU A 19 11.39 1.76 13.08
C LEU A 19 12.18 1.71 14.40
N LEU A 20 12.12 0.58 15.12
CA LEU A 20 12.95 0.32 16.29
C LEU A 20 14.44 0.27 15.92
N HIS A 21 14.79 -0.38 14.80
CA HIS A 21 16.17 -0.46 14.32
C HIS A 21 16.75 0.93 13.99
N LEU A 22 15.92 1.81 13.42
CA LEU A 22 16.28 3.20 13.11
C LEU A 22 16.41 4.11 14.35
N GLY A 23 16.10 3.60 15.55
CA GLY A 23 16.23 4.34 16.80
C GLY A 23 15.13 5.37 17.04
N VAL A 24 13.98 5.22 16.38
CA VAL A 24 12.83 6.12 16.58
C VAL A 24 12.19 5.81 17.94
N PRO A 25 11.91 6.82 18.79
CA PRO A 25 11.24 6.62 20.07
C PRO A 25 9.80 6.09 19.90
N GLU A 26 9.36 5.22 20.81
CA GLU A 26 8.04 4.56 20.73
C GLU A 26 6.84 5.53 20.67
N GLU A 27 6.98 6.71 21.27
CA GLU A 27 5.97 7.78 21.24
C GLU A 27 5.61 8.24 19.82
N TYR A 28 6.53 8.12 18.85
CA TYR A 28 6.26 8.50 17.45
C TYR A 28 5.59 7.40 16.65
N TYR A 29 5.57 6.15 17.14
CA TYR A 29 4.96 5.05 16.39
C TYR A 29 3.47 5.27 16.21
N THR A 30 2.75 5.61 17.28
CA THR A 30 1.32 5.92 17.22
C THR A 30 1.02 7.06 16.25
N PHE A 31 1.90 8.06 16.14
CA PHE A 31 1.74 9.14 15.17
C PHE A 31 1.91 8.66 13.72
N ILE A 32 2.88 7.78 13.46
CA ILE A 32 3.08 7.20 12.13
C ILE A 32 1.87 6.34 11.75
N TRP A 33 1.40 5.48 12.65
CA TRP A 33 0.19 4.68 12.43
C TRP A 33 -1.06 5.53 12.19
N PHE A 34 -1.16 6.69 12.84
CA PHE A 34 -2.28 7.62 12.66
C PHE A 34 -2.20 8.40 11.34
N ILE A 35 -1.01 8.65 10.80
CA ILE A 35 -0.85 9.43 9.57
C ILE A 35 -1.38 8.68 8.35
N SER A 36 -1.23 7.35 8.32
CA SER A 36 -1.70 6.50 7.23
C SER A 36 -3.21 6.62 6.98
N PRO A 37 -4.11 6.42 7.99
CA PRO A 37 -5.55 6.62 7.83
C PRO A 37 -5.94 8.05 7.43
N VAL A 38 -5.27 9.06 8.01
CA VAL A 38 -5.57 10.47 7.71
C VAL A 38 -5.23 10.81 6.27
N LEU A 39 -4.07 10.35 5.79
CA LEU A 39 -3.68 10.53 4.40
C LEU A 39 -4.54 9.68 3.47
N GLY A 40 -4.87 8.44 3.83
CA GLY A 40 -5.82 7.61 3.09
C GLY A 40 -7.14 8.34 2.85
N PHE A 41 -7.71 8.92 3.91
CA PHE A 41 -8.95 9.71 3.81
C PHE A 41 -8.85 10.90 2.84
N LEU A 42 -7.71 11.59 2.80
CA LEU A 42 -7.50 12.74 1.92
C LEU A 42 -7.20 12.36 0.47
N VAL A 43 -6.41 11.30 0.24
CA VAL A 43 -5.91 10.95 -1.09
C VAL A 43 -6.87 9.99 -1.82
N GLN A 44 -7.67 9.20 -1.11
CA GLN A 44 -8.74 8.35 -1.68
C GLN A 44 -9.64 9.08 -2.71
N PRO A 45 -10.22 10.27 -2.44
CA PRO A 45 -11.07 10.97 -3.42
C PRO A 45 -10.29 11.46 -4.65
N ILE A 46 -9.03 11.87 -4.47
CA ILE A 46 -8.17 12.31 -5.56
C ILE A 46 -7.91 11.13 -6.50
N LEU A 47 -7.60 9.97 -5.93
CA LEU A 47 -7.26 8.79 -6.70
C LEU A 47 -8.47 8.18 -7.38
N GLY A 48 -9.68 8.28 -6.80
CA GLY A 48 -10.93 8.02 -7.52
C GLY A 48 -11.04 8.85 -8.80
N SER A 49 -10.76 10.15 -8.71
CA SER A 49 -10.79 11.05 -9.89
C SER A 49 -9.68 10.78 -10.93
N TRP A 50 -8.55 10.20 -10.50
CA TRP A 50 -7.46 9.79 -11.40
C TRP A 50 -7.76 8.44 -12.05
N SER A 51 -8.39 7.51 -11.30
CA SER A 51 -8.89 6.23 -11.81
C SER A 51 -9.87 6.44 -12.96
N ASP A 52 -10.81 7.38 -12.79
CA ASP A 52 -11.81 7.73 -13.82
C ASP A 52 -11.21 8.28 -15.12
N ARG A 53 -9.99 8.84 -15.06
CA ARG A 53 -9.27 9.40 -16.22
C ARG A 53 -8.37 8.39 -16.94
N CYS A 54 -8.18 7.18 -16.42
CA CYS A 54 -7.37 6.14 -17.06
C CYS A 54 -8.11 5.52 -18.26
N THR A 55 -7.82 6.03 -19.46
CA THR A 55 -8.33 5.55 -20.75
C THR A 55 -7.34 4.59 -21.45
N ALA A 56 -6.81 3.59 -20.73
CA ALA A 56 -5.85 2.67 -21.35
C ALA A 56 -6.52 1.66 -22.30
N ARG A 57 -5.87 1.37 -23.42
CA ARG A 57 -6.38 0.51 -24.51
C ARG A 57 -6.55 -0.98 -24.14
N TRP A 58 -6.08 -1.40 -22.97
CA TRP A 58 -6.09 -2.81 -22.54
C TRP A 58 -7.29 -3.20 -21.65
N GLY A 59 -8.27 -2.30 -21.52
CA GLY A 59 -9.46 -2.45 -20.68
C GLY A 59 -9.47 -1.43 -19.54
N ARG A 60 -10.64 -0.96 -19.12
CA ARG A 60 -10.78 0.21 -18.22
C ARG A 60 -10.29 -0.04 -16.78
N ARG A 61 -10.32 -1.29 -16.29
CA ARG A 61 -10.05 -1.64 -14.88
C ARG A 61 -8.70 -2.31 -14.61
N ARG A 62 -8.15 -3.06 -15.57
CA ARG A 62 -6.86 -3.77 -15.46
C ARG A 62 -5.60 -2.89 -15.31
N PRO A 63 -5.41 -1.78 -16.05
CA PRO A 63 -4.22 -0.94 -15.92
C PRO A 63 -4.15 -0.25 -14.57
N PHE A 64 -5.31 0.04 -13.96
CA PHE A 64 -5.41 0.66 -12.65
C PHE A 64 -4.97 -0.31 -11.54
N ILE A 65 -5.46 -1.55 -11.57
CA ILE A 65 -5.02 -2.61 -10.64
C ILE A 65 -3.51 -2.87 -10.76
N LEU A 66 -2.98 -2.90 -11.98
CA LEU A 66 -1.54 -3.08 -12.21
C LEU A 66 -0.73 -1.89 -11.69
N ALA A 67 -1.17 -0.65 -11.93
CA ALA A 67 -0.49 0.54 -11.45
C ALA A 67 -0.45 0.58 -9.92
N LEU A 68 -1.56 0.26 -9.25
CA LEU A 68 -1.62 0.16 -7.79
C LEU A 68 -0.76 -0.98 -7.25
N SER A 69 -0.76 -2.14 -7.92
CA SER A 69 0.10 -3.28 -7.53
C SER A 69 1.58 -2.92 -7.62
N VAL A 70 1.99 -2.19 -8.67
CA VAL A 70 3.35 -1.66 -8.78
C VAL A 70 3.62 -0.63 -7.67
N GLY A 71 2.65 0.22 -7.34
CA GLY A 71 2.73 1.15 -6.21
C GLY A 71 3.01 0.45 -4.87
N ILE A 72 2.31 -0.65 -4.57
CA ILE A 72 2.54 -1.49 -3.38
C ILE A 72 3.96 -2.04 -3.37
N LEU A 73 4.41 -2.62 -4.49
CA LEU A 73 5.76 -3.18 -4.60
C LEU A 73 6.84 -2.10 -4.42
N VAL A 74 6.62 -0.91 -4.97
CA VAL A 74 7.52 0.24 -4.80
C VAL A 74 7.52 0.72 -3.36
N GLY A 75 6.35 0.85 -2.71
CA GLY A 75 6.24 1.23 -1.29
C GLY A 75 6.98 0.25 -0.38
N LEU A 76 6.79 -1.06 -0.59
CA LEU A 76 7.50 -2.11 0.15
C LEU A 76 9.02 -2.08 -0.11
N ALA A 77 9.43 -1.88 -1.36
CA ALA A 77 10.85 -1.76 -1.70
C ALA A 77 11.49 -0.52 -1.05
N LEU A 78 10.79 0.63 -1.00
CA LEU A 78 11.25 1.82 -0.30
C LEU A 78 11.35 1.58 1.21
N MET A 79 10.35 0.92 1.80
CA MET A 79 10.34 0.60 3.23
C MET A 79 11.52 -0.30 3.61
N MET A 80 11.81 -1.33 2.80
CA MET A 80 12.89 -2.28 3.06
C MET A 80 14.29 -1.72 2.74
N ASN A 81 14.42 -0.87 1.72
CA ASN A 81 15.71 -0.30 1.28
C ASN A 81 15.91 1.15 1.77
N GLY A 82 15.10 1.63 2.71
CA GLY A 82 15.11 3.04 3.14
C GLY A 82 16.47 3.49 3.69
N GLU A 83 17.14 2.62 4.42
CA GLU A 83 18.48 2.88 4.98
C GLU A 83 19.56 2.97 3.88
N ASP A 84 19.57 2.03 2.94
CA ASP A 84 20.53 2.01 1.83
C ASP A 84 20.36 3.24 0.93
N ILE A 85 19.11 3.61 0.61
CA ILE A 85 18.81 4.79 -0.22
C ILE A 85 19.21 6.07 0.51
N ALA A 86 18.95 6.17 1.82
CA ALA A 86 19.32 7.34 2.59
C ALA A 86 20.83 7.49 2.76
N ASN A 87 21.54 6.39 3.00
CA ASN A 87 23.01 6.38 3.08
C ASN A 87 23.67 6.74 1.74
N ALA A 88 23.08 6.33 0.61
CA ALA A 88 23.55 6.71 -0.71
C ALA A 88 23.31 8.20 -1.02
N THR A 89 22.26 8.80 -0.45
CA THR A 89 21.85 10.18 -0.72
C THR A 89 22.56 11.20 0.18
N PHE A 90 22.75 10.86 1.45
CA PHE A 90 23.28 11.78 2.46
C PHE A 90 24.66 11.33 2.95
N SER A 91 25.69 12.14 2.67
CA SER A 91 27.05 11.91 3.20
C SER A 91 27.17 12.11 4.73
N ASN A 92 26.18 12.75 5.36
CA ASN A 92 26.16 13.01 6.80
C ASN A 92 25.39 11.90 7.53
N SER A 93 26.04 11.20 8.47
CA SER A 93 25.46 10.06 9.21
C SER A 93 24.12 10.40 9.88
N ARG A 94 23.97 11.57 10.53
CA ARG A 94 22.70 11.98 11.14
C ARG A 94 21.59 12.25 10.11
N ALA A 95 21.94 12.89 8.99
CA ALA A 95 20.98 13.20 7.94
C ALA A 95 20.52 11.93 7.22
N ALA A 96 21.41 10.94 7.07
CA ALA A 96 21.07 9.63 6.53
C ALA A 96 20.07 8.89 7.43
N THR A 97 20.24 8.89 8.76
CA THR A 97 19.26 8.28 9.67
C THR A 97 17.88 8.95 9.57
N TYR A 98 17.81 10.28 9.60
CA TYR A 98 16.54 10.99 9.41
C TYR A 98 15.94 10.73 8.03
N GLY A 99 16.77 10.69 6.99
CA GLY A 99 16.35 10.34 5.63
C GLY A 99 15.77 8.94 5.53
N ALA A 100 16.38 7.96 6.20
CA ALA A 100 15.90 6.58 6.24
C ALA A 100 14.53 6.50 6.92
N ILE A 101 14.36 7.16 8.07
CA ILE A 101 13.07 7.22 8.78
C ILE A 101 11.98 7.81 7.88
N VAL A 102 12.26 8.95 7.23
CA VAL A 102 11.28 9.60 6.35
C VAL A 102 10.94 8.72 5.15
N LEU A 103 11.94 8.07 4.52
CA LEU A 103 11.72 7.17 3.39
C LEU A 103 10.89 5.94 3.79
N THR A 104 11.15 5.35 4.96
CA THR A 104 10.37 4.22 5.49
C THR A 104 8.92 4.63 5.75
N ILE A 105 8.68 5.80 6.36
CA ILE A 105 7.32 6.32 6.61
C ILE A 105 6.60 6.59 5.29
N VAL A 106 7.27 7.21 4.31
CA VAL A 106 6.70 7.47 2.99
C VAL A 106 6.38 6.16 2.27
N GLY A 107 7.27 5.17 2.35
CA GLY A 107 7.06 3.83 1.78
C GLY A 107 5.86 3.11 2.40
N ASN A 108 5.74 3.13 3.74
CA ASN A 108 4.61 2.60 4.49
C ASN A 108 3.29 3.25 4.05
N VAL A 109 3.21 4.58 4.13
CA VAL A 109 2.01 5.34 3.76
C VAL A 109 1.61 5.07 2.30
N MET A 110 2.59 4.98 1.40
CA MET A 110 2.34 4.67 -0.01
C MET A 110 1.83 3.24 -0.19
N LEU A 111 2.37 2.27 0.56
CA LEU A 111 1.93 0.87 0.54
C LEU A 111 0.50 0.76 1.04
N ASP A 112 0.22 1.21 2.28
CA ASP A 112 -1.10 1.25 2.91
C ASP A 112 -2.14 1.79 1.92
N PHE A 113 -1.82 2.96 1.36
CA PHE A 113 -2.72 3.66 0.48
C PHE A 113 -2.99 2.93 -0.85
N CYS A 114 -1.96 2.35 -1.47
CA CYS A 114 -2.13 1.59 -2.71
C CYS A 114 -2.89 0.28 -2.46
N ALA A 115 -2.69 -0.32 -1.29
CA ALA A 115 -3.35 -1.55 -0.89
C ALA A 115 -4.85 -1.32 -0.61
N ASP A 116 -5.20 -0.32 0.20
CA ASP A 116 -6.58 0.14 0.41
C ASP A 116 -7.28 0.48 -0.91
N SER A 117 -6.58 1.21 -1.78
CA SER A 117 -7.13 1.61 -3.08
C SER A 117 -7.31 0.43 -4.05
N SER A 118 -6.61 -0.70 -3.83
CA SER A 118 -6.68 -1.89 -4.68
C SER A 118 -7.88 -2.78 -4.36
N ASP A 119 -8.41 -2.71 -3.14
CA ASP A 119 -9.53 -3.55 -2.71
C ASP A 119 -10.80 -3.27 -3.53
N SER A 120 -11.21 -2.00 -3.60
CA SER A 120 -12.38 -1.55 -4.37
C SER A 120 -12.40 -1.99 -5.86
N PRO A 121 -11.37 -1.73 -6.68
CA PRO A 121 -11.35 -2.14 -8.07
C PRO A 121 -11.19 -3.65 -8.25
N SER A 122 -10.50 -4.35 -7.34
CA SER A 122 -10.34 -5.80 -7.43
C SER A 122 -11.64 -6.55 -7.16
N ARG A 123 -12.43 -6.10 -6.17
CA ARG A 123 -13.79 -6.59 -5.91
C ARG A 123 -14.73 -6.34 -7.09
N ALA A 124 -14.69 -5.14 -7.66
CA ALA A 124 -15.50 -4.80 -8.83
C ALA A 124 -15.09 -5.62 -10.08
N TYR A 125 -13.80 -5.92 -10.24
CA TYR A 125 -13.30 -6.77 -11.33
C TYR A 125 -13.69 -8.25 -11.16
N LEU A 126 -13.70 -8.77 -9.93
CA LEU A 126 -14.22 -10.10 -9.62
C LEU A 126 -15.69 -10.22 -10.01
N LEU A 127 -16.51 -9.24 -9.63
CA LEU A 127 -17.94 -9.19 -9.96
C LEU A 127 -18.23 -9.08 -11.45
N ASP A 128 -17.39 -8.36 -12.21
CA ASP A 128 -17.50 -8.27 -13.68
C ASP A 128 -17.11 -9.59 -14.37
N SER A 129 -16.29 -10.42 -13.73
CA SER A 129 -15.80 -11.69 -14.30
C SER A 129 -16.72 -12.88 -14.01
N CYS A 130 -17.62 -12.75 -13.02
CA CYS A 130 -18.64 -13.75 -12.68
C CYS A 130 -19.97 -13.45 -13.41
N GLY A 131 -20.64 -14.48 -13.93
CA GLY A 131 -22.02 -14.36 -14.43
C GLY A 131 -23.00 -14.05 -13.29
N GLN A 132 -24.18 -13.48 -13.58
CA GLN A 132 -25.18 -13.06 -12.57
C GLN A 132 -25.56 -14.19 -11.59
N ASP A 133 -25.53 -15.45 -12.01
CA ASP A 133 -25.85 -16.62 -11.17
C ASP A 133 -24.72 -17.05 -10.21
N ASP A 134 -23.46 -16.64 -10.47
CA ASP A 134 -22.27 -17.04 -9.70
C ASP A 134 -21.70 -15.89 -8.86
N GLN A 135 -22.29 -14.70 -8.89
CA GLN A 135 -21.83 -13.55 -8.11
C GLN A 135 -21.89 -13.80 -6.59
N ASP A 136 -22.93 -14.48 -6.10
CA ASP A 136 -23.05 -14.84 -4.68
C ASP A 136 -21.97 -15.84 -4.24
N ARG A 137 -21.63 -16.80 -5.12
CA ARG A 137 -20.52 -17.75 -4.88
C ARG A 137 -19.16 -17.05 -4.95
N GLY A 138 -18.99 -16.11 -5.87
CA GLY A 138 -17.79 -15.28 -5.96
C GLY A 138 -17.59 -14.41 -4.72
N LEU A 139 -18.66 -13.78 -4.21
CA LEU A 139 -18.63 -12.96 -3.01
C LEU A 139 -18.34 -13.80 -1.75
N SER A 140 -18.96 -14.97 -1.63
CA SER A 140 -18.74 -15.85 -0.49
C SER A 140 -17.33 -16.45 -0.48
N LEU A 141 -16.76 -16.82 -1.63
CA LEU A 141 -15.35 -17.23 -1.72
C LEU A 141 -14.39 -16.07 -1.41
N HIS A 142 -14.77 -14.85 -1.79
CA HIS A 142 -14.00 -13.64 -1.53
C HIS A 142 -13.96 -13.31 -0.03
N ALA A 143 -15.09 -13.39 0.68
CA ALA A 143 -15.14 -13.25 2.13
C ALA A 143 -14.28 -14.32 2.83
N LEU A 144 -14.38 -15.58 2.37
CA LEU A 144 -13.62 -16.70 2.92
C LEU A 144 -12.10 -16.55 2.76
N MET A 145 -11.64 -15.96 1.65
CA MET A 145 -10.21 -15.69 1.42
C MET A 145 -9.72 -14.39 2.05
N GLY A 146 -10.61 -13.42 2.31
CA GLY A 146 -10.31 -12.20 3.06
C GLY A 146 -10.26 -12.41 4.57
N GLY A 147 -10.83 -13.51 5.07
CA GLY A 147 -10.81 -13.82 6.51
C GLY A 147 -11.86 -13.04 7.32
N GLU A 148 -12.92 -12.58 6.66
CA GLU A 148 -14.11 -11.97 7.30
C GLU A 148 -15.26 -12.99 7.50
#